data_AF-A0A9R0ADY2-F1
#
_entry.id   AF-A0A9R0ADY2-F1
#
_cell.length_a   1.000
_cell.length_b   1.000
_cell.length_c   1.000
_cell.angle_alpha   90.00
_cell.angle_beta   90.00
_cell.angle_gamma   90.00
#
_symmetry.space_group_name_H-M   'P 1'
#
loop_
_entity.id
_entity.type
_entity.pdbx_description
1 polymer ?
#
loop_
_entity_poly.entity_id
_entity_poly.type
_entity_poly.pdbx_seq_one_letter_code
_entity_poly.pdbx_strand_id
1 'polypeptide(L)'
;MFCQKHEKLLEVFCCTDQKCICVLCTIDEHKNHNTVSAAAQRTEKQKQLKEMQRRFQQRIQQREKDLQQLRETVESHKRSAQTAEEDSERIFTEIIHSIERRRSEVTQMIRDQEKTAVRRAEGRLERLEQEINDLRRKNTELEHFHTPQDHILFLCRYTEWRKKDPMWSLSRSCC
;
A
#
# COMPACT_ATOMS: atom_id res chain seq x y z
N MET A 1 23.77 -43.04 60.66
CA MET A 1 22.35 -42.96 61.05
C MET A 1 21.97 -44.26 61.74
N PHE A 2 21.26 -44.17 62.86
CA PHE A 2 20.88 -45.32 63.69
C PHE A 2 19.35 -45.45 63.76
N CYS A 3 18.85 -46.67 63.91
CA CYS A 3 17.45 -46.97 64.15
C CYS A 3 17.06 -46.50 65.55
N GLN A 4 16.00 -45.70 65.65
CA GLN A 4 15.55 -45.15 66.93
C GLN A 4 14.99 -46.22 67.90
N LYS A 5 14.49 -47.35 67.39
CA LYS A 5 13.93 -48.45 68.22
C LYS A 5 14.98 -49.45 68.69
N HIS A 6 15.96 -49.71 67.83
CA HIS A 6 16.90 -50.83 68.00
C HIS A 6 18.34 -50.37 68.23
N GLU A 7 18.62 -49.07 68.07
CA GLU A 7 19.95 -48.45 68.20
C GLU A 7 21.02 -49.10 67.30
N LYS A 8 20.60 -49.76 66.22
CA LYS A 8 21.47 -50.38 65.21
C LYS A 8 21.60 -49.51 63.96
N LEU A 9 22.67 -49.70 63.18
CA LEU A 9 22.90 -48.99 61.92
C LEU A 9 21.77 -49.26 60.91
N LEU A 10 21.42 -48.23 60.14
CA LEU A 10 20.45 -48.32 59.05
C LEU A 10 21.13 -48.80 57.76
N GLU A 11 21.30 -50.12 57.61
CA GLU A 11 22.03 -50.74 56.50
C GLU A 11 21.12 -51.44 55.49
N VAL A 12 19.81 -51.50 55.76
CA VAL A 12 18.80 -52.13 54.90
C VAL A 12 17.85 -51.05 54.38
N PHE A 13 17.39 -51.17 53.13
CA PHE A 13 16.36 -50.33 52.54
C PHE A 13 15.08 -51.14 52.32
N CYS A 14 13.97 -50.70 52.89
CA CYS A 14 12.65 -51.24 52.59
C CYS A 14 12.12 -50.60 51.31
N CYS A 15 12.02 -51.38 50.23
CA CYS A 15 11.51 -50.94 48.94
C CYS A 15 10.01 -50.64 48.98
N THR A 16 9.26 -51.39 49.80
CA THR A 16 7.81 -51.17 49.99
C THR A 16 7.55 -49.80 50.61
N ASP A 17 8.26 -49.45 51.69
CA ASP A 17 8.02 -48.22 52.44
C ASP A 17 8.92 -47.05 52.05
N GLN A 18 9.89 -47.28 51.14
CA GLN A 18 10.91 -46.32 50.70
C GLN A 18 11.73 -45.71 51.85
N LYS A 19 12.17 -46.54 52.81
CA LYS A 19 12.88 -46.09 54.02
C LYS A 19 14.13 -46.93 54.31
N CYS A 20 15.16 -46.28 54.86
CA CYS A 20 16.29 -46.98 55.44
C CYS A 20 15.93 -47.49 56.85
N ILE A 21 16.15 -48.78 57.09
CA ILE A 21 15.84 -49.50 58.32
C ILE A 21 17.07 -50.29 58.81
N CYS A 22 17.07 -50.76 60.05
CA CYS A 22 18.11 -51.68 60.54
C CYS A 22 17.69 -53.15 60.32
N VAL A 23 18.62 -54.08 60.53
CA VAL A 23 18.36 -55.52 60.36
C VAL A 23 17.27 -56.05 61.30
N LEU A 24 17.14 -55.52 62.53
CA LEU A 24 16.08 -55.98 63.45
C LEU A 24 14.68 -55.55 62.98
N CYS A 25 14.56 -54.43 62.28
CA CYS A 25 13.29 -54.01 61.69
C CYS A 25 12.80 -54.99 60.61
N THR A 26 13.68 -55.77 59.97
CA THR A 26 13.29 -56.72 58.91
C THR A 26 12.68 -58.01 59.46
N ILE A 27 12.75 -58.26 60.76
CA ILE A 27 12.14 -59.44 61.41
C ILE A 27 10.90 -59.08 62.23
N ASP A 28 10.69 -57.79 62.48
CA ASP A 28 9.57 -57.23 63.22
C ASP A 28 8.62 -56.50 62.24
N GLU A 29 8.59 -55.16 62.27
CA GLU A 29 7.62 -54.35 61.53
C GLU A 29 7.64 -54.53 60.01
N HIS A 30 8.80 -54.89 59.43
CA HIS A 30 8.97 -55.03 57.98
C HIS A 30 9.16 -56.48 57.53
N LYS A 31 8.72 -57.47 58.34
CA LYS A 31 8.95 -58.90 58.09
C LYS A 31 8.53 -59.42 56.71
N ASN A 32 7.47 -58.86 56.15
CA ASN A 32 6.92 -59.27 54.85
C ASN A 32 7.15 -58.24 53.73
N HIS A 33 7.97 -57.21 53.98
CA HIS A 33 8.23 -56.18 52.99
C HIS A 33 9.41 -56.57 52.11
N ASN A 34 9.42 -56.06 50.88
CA ASN A 34 10.57 -56.20 50.01
C ASN A 34 11.72 -55.34 50.55
N THR A 35 12.83 -55.97 50.92
CA THR A 35 13.99 -55.29 51.50
C THR A 35 15.26 -55.67 50.74
N VAL A 36 16.19 -54.73 50.63
CA VAL A 36 17.49 -54.88 49.99
C VAL A 36 18.56 -54.19 50.83
N SER A 37 19.85 -54.42 50.59
CA SER A 37 20.88 -53.62 51.26
C SER A 37 20.82 -52.16 50.79
N ALA A 38 21.09 -51.22 51.70
CA ALA A 38 21.15 -49.80 51.37
C ALA A 38 22.21 -49.52 50.28
N ALA A 39 23.30 -50.28 50.26
CA ALA A 39 24.32 -50.20 49.23
C ALA A 39 23.80 -50.61 47.84
N ALA A 40 23.05 -51.73 47.76
CA ALA A 40 22.46 -52.17 46.49
C ALA A 40 21.43 -51.16 45.97
N GLN A 41 20.53 -50.68 46.83
CA GLN A 41 19.54 -49.67 46.44
C GLN A 41 20.19 -48.36 45.99
N ARG A 42 21.25 -47.92 46.68
CA ARG A 42 22.00 -46.72 46.28
C ARG A 42 22.56 -46.86 44.88
N THR A 43 23.18 -47.99 44.56
CA THR A 43 23.74 -48.25 43.22
C THR A 43 22.67 -48.15 42.14
N GLU A 44 21.51 -48.76 42.35
CA GLU A 44 20.39 -48.71 41.40
C GLU A 44 19.84 -47.28 41.25
N LYS A 45 19.57 -46.57 42.35
CA LYS A 45 19.10 -45.18 42.31
C LYS A 45 20.12 -44.23 41.68
N GLN A 46 21.41 -44.46 41.90
CA GLN A 46 22.47 -43.67 41.28
C GLN A 46 22.56 -43.92 39.77
N LYS A 47 22.30 -45.15 39.30
CA LYS A 47 22.18 -45.45 37.87
C LYS A 47 20.98 -44.72 37.25
N GLN A 48 19.80 -44.80 37.88
CA GLN A 48 18.60 -44.10 37.43
C GLN A 48 18.80 -42.57 37.33
N LEU A 49 19.46 -41.97 38.33
CA LEU A 49 19.79 -40.55 38.31
C LEU A 49 20.72 -40.19 37.17
N LYS A 50 21.77 -40.99 36.90
CA LYS A 50 22.68 -40.76 35.77
C LYS A 50 21.96 -40.85 34.43
N GLU A 51 21.05 -41.80 34.26
CA GLU A 51 20.23 -41.92 33.04
C GLU A 51 19.27 -40.74 32.87
N MET A 52 18.63 -40.29 33.95
CA MET A 52 17.78 -39.10 33.94
C MET A 52 18.57 -37.84 33.59
N GLN A 53 19.77 -37.67 34.17
CA GLN A 53 20.66 -36.55 33.89
C GLN A 53 21.07 -36.52 32.41
N ARG A 54 21.44 -37.67 31.82
CA ARG A 54 21.75 -37.79 30.39
C ARG A 54 20.55 -37.40 29.52
N ARG A 55 19.35 -37.87 29.85
CA ARG A 55 18.11 -37.51 29.13
C ARG A 55 17.84 -36.01 29.17
N PHE A 56 18.02 -35.37 30.33
CA PHE A 56 17.86 -33.91 30.42
C PHE A 56 18.90 -33.15 29.62
N GLN A 57 20.17 -33.57 29.66
CA GLN A 57 21.23 -32.95 28.84
C GLN A 57 20.92 -33.04 27.35
N GLN A 58 20.46 -34.19 26.86
CA GLN A 58 20.05 -34.35 25.46
C GLN A 58 18.88 -33.43 25.10
N ARG A 59 17.86 -33.33 25.98
CA ARG A 59 16.72 -32.45 25.75
C ARG A 59 17.12 -30.97 25.75
N ILE A 60 18.02 -30.56 26.63
CA ILE A 60 18.54 -29.19 26.67
C ILE A 60 19.23 -28.87 25.34
N GLN A 61 20.17 -29.71 24.90
CA GLN A 61 20.88 -29.51 23.63
C GLN A 61 19.92 -29.45 22.43
N GLN A 62 18.89 -30.31 22.40
CA GLN A 62 17.89 -30.26 21.33
C GLN A 62 17.13 -28.93 21.36
N ARG A 63 16.69 -28.47 22.54
CA ARG A 63 15.96 -27.21 22.67
C ARG A 63 16.81 -25.98 22.37
N GLU A 64 18.10 -26.01 22.68
CA GLU A 64 19.04 -24.95 22.27
C GLU A 64 19.16 -24.87 20.74
N LYS A 65 19.22 -26.01 20.05
CA LYS A 65 19.21 -26.06 18.58
C LYS A 65 17.89 -25.54 18.00
N ASP A 66 16.75 -26.03 18.52
CA ASP A 66 15.43 -25.59 18.09
C ASP A 66 15.29 -24.06 18.26
N LEU A 67 15.77 -23.52 19.39
CA LEU A 67 15.72 -22.09 19.69
C LEU A 67 16.55 -21.28 18.70
N GLN A 68 17.75 -21.75 18.36
CA GLN A 68 18.62 -21.07 17.39
C GLN A 68 17.98 -21.04 16.00
N GLN A 69 17.44 -22.16 15.53
CA GLN A 69 16.73 -22.25 14.25
C GLN A 69 15.50 -21.35 14.21
N LEU A 70 14.74 -21.28 15.31
CA LEU A 70 13.58 -20.42 15.40
C LEU A 70 13.97 -18.93 15.36
N ARG A 71 15.06 -18.54 16.02
CA ARG A 71 15.58 -17.16 15.94
C ARG A 71 15.94 -16.77 14.51
N GLU A 72 16.66 -17.64 13.80
CA GLU A 72 17.01 -17.42 12.40
C GLU A 72 15.79 -17.30 11.50
N THR A 73 14.78 -18.15 11.73
CA THR A 73 13.52 -18.12 10.99
C THR A 73 12.76 -16.81 11.23
N VAL A 74 12.66 -16.36 12.49
CA VAL A 74 12.00 -15.10 12.84
C VAL A 74 12.70 -13.91 12.18
N GLU A 75 14.03 -13.84 12.22
CA GLU A 75 14.77 -12.76 11.57
C GLU A 75 14.70 -12.83 10.04
N SER A 76 14.62 -14.02 9.45
CA SER A 76 14.36 -14.19 8.02
C SER A 76 12.99 -13.65 7.61
N HIS A 77 11.94 -13.96 8.39
CA HIS A 77 10.59 -13.46 8.14
C HIS A 77 10.50 -11.95 8.29
N LYS A 78 11.11 -11.36 9.34
CA LYS A 78 11.16 -9.90 9.51
C LYS A 78 11.80 -9.21 8.31
N ARG A 79 12.97 -9.69 7.87
CA ARG A 79 13.66 -9.12 6.70
C ARG A 79 12.82 -9.26 5.43
N SER A 80 12.22 -10.42 5.22
CA SER A 80 11.37 -10.66 4.04
C SER A 80 10.15 -9.74 4.02
N ALA A 81 9.50 -9.53 5.17
CA ALA A 81 8.37 -8.62 5.29
C ALA A 81 8.78 -7.17 5.00
N GLN A 82 9.90 -6.72 5.57
CA GLN A 82 10.44 -5.38 5.34
C GLN A 82 10.78 -5.15 3.86
N THR A 83 11.44 -6.11 3.20
CA THR A 83 11.74 -6.01 1.76
C THR A 83 10.47 -5.91 0.93
N ALA A 84 9.45 -6.73 1.23
CA ALA A 84 8.17 -6.68 0.51
C ALA A 84 7.44 -5.33 0.70
N GLU A 85 7.51 -4.74 1.90
CA GLU A 85 6.98 -3.42 2.19
C GLU A 85 7.71 -2.33 1.39
N GLU A 86 9.05 -2.30 1.46
CA GLU A 86 9.89 -1.34 0.72
C GLU A 86 9.67 -1.41 -0.80
N ASP A 87 9.60 -2.62 -1.36
CA ASP A 87 9.32 -2.82 -2.78
C ASP A 87 7.92 -2.33 -3.16
N SER A 88 6.93 -2.57 -2.32
CA SER A 88 5.54 -2.11 -2.54
C SER A 88 5.45 -0.59 -2.53
N GLU A 89 6.06 0.07 -1.54
CA GLU A 89 6.11 1.53 -1.43
C GLU A 89 6.80 2.17 -2.65
N ARG A 90 7.90 1.57 -3.13
CA ARG A 90 8.55 2.03 -4.37
C ARG A 90 7.59 1.96 -5.56
N ILE A 91 6.92 0.83 -5.74
CA ILE A 91 5.99 0.63 -6.87
C ILE A 91 4.83 1.63 -6.80
N PHE A 92 4.21 1.81 -5.63
CA PHE A 92 3.12 2.77 -5.48
C PHE A 92 3.57 4.20 -5.74
N THR A 93 4.77 4.58 -5.26
CA THR A 93 5.36 5.89 -5.52
C THR A 93 5.56 6.14 -7.02
N GLU A 94 6.07 5.17 -7.77
CA GLU A 94 6.23 5.27 -9.22
C GLU A 94 4.89 5.45 -9.95
N ILE A 95 3.86 4.71 -9.53
CA ILE A 95 2.51 4.81 -10.08
C ILE A 95 1.92 6.19 -9.81
N ILE A 96 2.02 6.69 -8.58
CA ILE A 96 1.54 8.03 -8.20
C ILE A 96 2.19 9.09 -9.09
N HIS A 97 3.52 9.08 -9.22
CA HIS A 97 4.23 10.03 -10.07
C HIS A 97 3.79 9.95 -11.54
N SER A 98 3.55 8.75 -12.06
CA SER A 98 3.06 8.55 -13.43
C SER A 98 1.66 9.17 -13.64
N ILE A 99 0.76 8.96 -12.68
CA ILE A 99 -0.59 9.52 -12.70
C ILE A 99 -0.55 11.04 -12.61
N GLU A 100 0.25 11.61 -11.72
CA GLU A 100 0.39 13.06 -11.56
C GLU A 100 0.94 13.74 -12.81
N ARG A 101 1.93 13.11 -13.46
CA ARG A 101 2.46 13.57 -14.75
C ARG A 101 1.36 13.58 -15.80
N ARG A 102 0.64 12.46 -15.97
CA ARG A 102 -0.44 12.35 -16.96
C ARG A 102 -1.56 13.35 -16.69
N ARG A 103 -1.92 13.58 -15.42
CA ARG A 103 -2.90 14.59 -15.01
C ARG A 103 -2.48 15.98 -15.48
N SER A 104 -1.21 16.34 -15.29
CA SER A 104 -0.67 17.64 -15.67
C SER A 104 -0.69 17.83 -17.19
N GLU A 105 -0.30 16.80 -17.95
CA GLU A 105 -0.33 16.80 -19.42
C GLU A 105 -1.76 17.00 -19.95
N VAL A 106 -2.73 16.22 -19.46
CA VAL A 106 -4.13 16.33 -19.88
C VAL A 106 -4.70 17.71 -19.54
N THR A 107 -4.39 18.22 -18.36
CA THR A 107 -4.81 19.59 -17.95
C THR A 107 -4.27 20.63 -18.91
N GLN A 108 -2.99 20.53 -19.30
CA GLN A 108 -2.38 21.47 -20.22
C GLN A 108 -2.98 21.38 -21.63
N MET A 109 -3.22 20.17 -22.12
CA MET A 109 -3.88 19.95 -23.42
C MET A 109 -5.26 20.61 -23.48
N ILE A 110 -6.07 20.48 -22.42
CA ILE A 110 -7.39 21.12 -22.34
C ILE A 110 -7.26 22.64 -22.41
N ARG A 111 -6.33 23.23 -21.65
CA ARG A 111 -6.09 24.68 -21.66
C ARG A 111 -5.63 25.19 -23.02
N ASP A 112 -4.75 24.46 -23.70
CA ASP A 112 -4.25 24.83 -25.02
C ASP A 112 -5.35 24.76 -26.08
N GLN A 113 -6.21 23.74 -26.00
CA GLN A 113 -7.39 23.62 -26.85
C GLN A 113 -8.40 24.74 -26.61
N GLU A 114 -8.71 25.04 -25.34
CA GLU A 114 -9.56 26.16 -24.94
C GLU A 114 -9.03 27.47 -25.51
N LYS A 115 -7.75 27.80 -25.26
CA LYS A 115 -7.11 29.01 -25.76
C LYS A 115 -7.18 29.11 -27.28
N THR A 116 -6.99 28.00 -27.98
CA THR A 116 -7.07 27.96 -29.45
C THR A 116 -8.50 28.20 -29.93
N ALA A 117 -9.50 27.58 -29.30
CA ALA A 117 -10.90 27.75 -29.63
C ALA A 117 -11.37 29.20 -29.37
N VAL A 118 -11.01 29.76 -28.22
CA VAL A 118 -11.32 31.14 -27.83
C VAL A 118 -10.74 32.11 -28.84
N ARG A 119 -9.45 32.02 -29.17
CA ARG A 119 -8.81 32.91 -30.17
C ARG A 119 -9.51 32.86 -31.54
N ARG A 120 -9.96 31.67 -31.96
CA ARG A 120 -10.71 31.52 -33.22
C ARG A 120 -12.09 32.17 -33.16
N ALA A 121 -12.77 32.06 -32.01
CA ALA A 121 -14.07 32.67 -31.79
C ALA A 121 -13.97 34.20 -31.70
N GLU A 122 -13.01 34.73 -30.95
CA GLU A 122 -12.71 36.18 -30.85
C GLU A 122 -12.42 36.78 -32.22
N GLY A 123 -11.56 36.15 -33.02
CA GLY A 123 -11.29 36.63 -34.39
C GLY A 123 -12.51 36.56 -35.31
N ARG A 124 -13.50 35.69 -35.04
CA ARG A 124 -14.79 35.69 -35.75
C ARG A 124 -15.70 36.82 -35.28
N LEU A 125 -15.75 37.06 -33.97
CA LEU A 125 -16.51 38.17 -33.38
C LEU A 125 -16.04 39.50 -33.95
N GLU A 126 -14.74 39.77 -33.96
CA GLU A 126 -14.17 41.01 -34.50
C GLU A 126 -14.55 41.25 -35.97
N ARG A 127 -14.50 40.19 -36.80
CA ARG A 127 -14.92 40.31 -38.21
C ARG A 127 -16.41 40.63 -38.36
N LEU A 128 -17.26 40.01 -37.56
CA LEU A 128 -18.70 40.29 -37.58
C LEU A 128 -19.00 41.70 -37.07
N GLU A 129 -18.30 42.18 -36.05
CA GLU A 129 -18.42 43.56 -35.57
C GLU A 129 -18.04 44.58 -36.64
N GLN A 130 -16.94 44.32 -37.37
CA GLN A 130 -16.52 45.15 -38.51
C GLN A 130 -17.58 45.14 -39.63
N GLU A 131 -18.09 43.96 -40.00
CA GLU A 131 -19.12 43.82 -41.04
C GLU A 131 -20.42 44.55 -40.66
N ILE A 132 -20.87 44.42 -39.39
CA ILE A 132 -22.04 45.15 -38.89
C ILE A 132 -21.80 46.67 -38.95
N ASN A 133 -20.63 47.15 -38.58
CA ASN A 133 -20.32 48.58 -38.62
C ASN A 133 -20.28 49.12 -40.06
N ASP A 134 -19.71 48.36 -40.99
CA ASP A 134 -19.71 48.70 -42.41
C ASP A 134 -21.13 48.70 -42.99
N LEU A 135 -21.97 47.72 -42.65
CA LEU A 135 -23.38 47.66 -43.04
C LEU A 135 -24.18 48.82 -42.46
N ARG A 136 -23.97 49.17 -41.18
CA ARG A 136 -24.59 50.35 -40.55
C ARG A 136 -24.22 51.64 -41.27
N ARG A 137 -22.94 51.84 -41.61
CA ARG A 137 -22.48 53.00 -42.39
C ARG A 137 -23.19 53.08 -43.75
N LYS A 138 -23.22 51.98 -44.50
CA LYS A 138 -23.93 51.91 -45.79
C LYS A 138 -25.42 52.15 -45.66
N ASN A 139 -26.06 51.66 -44.60
CA ASN A 139 -27.48 51.91 -44.34
C ASN A 139 -27.76 53.39 -44.09
N THR A 140 -26.94 54.08 -43.28
CA THR A 140 -27.07 55.52 -43.06
C THR A 140 -26.85 56.33 -44.36
N GLU A 141 -25.90 55.91 -45.19
CA GLU A 141 -25.75 56.51 -46.53
C GLU A 141 -27.03 56.36 -47.35
N LEU A 142 -27.65 55.17 -47.35
CA LEU A 142 -28.92 54.88 -48.04
C LEU A 142 -30.10 55.69 -47.49
N GLU A 143 -30.26 55.81 -46.18
CA GLU A 143 -31.30 56.63 -45.55
C GLU A 143 -31.24 58.09 -46.03
N HIS A 144 -30.04 58.63 -46.25
CA HIS A 144 -29.83 59.97 -46.77
C HIS A 144 -30.21 60.14 -48.27
N PHE A 145 -30.44 59.04 -49.01
CA PHE A 145 -31.03 59.10 -50.36
C PHE A 145 -32.54 59.31 -50.35
N HIS A 146 -33.23 59.06 -49.23
CA HIS A 146 -34.68 59.27 -49.13
C HIS A 146 -35.07 60.74 -48.86
N THR A 147 -34.08 61.61 -48.61
CA THR A 147 -34.28 63.02 -48.24
C THR A 147 -34.52 64.01 -49.41
N PRO A 148 -34.03 63.83 -50.65
CA PRO A 148 -34.27 64.80 -51.74
C PRO A 148 -35.72 64.78 -52.24
N GLN A 149 -36.35 65.95 -52.31
CA GLN A 149 -37.71 66.13 -52.81
C GLN A 149 -37.81 66.15 -54.35
N ASP A 150 -36.68 66.27 -55.06
CA ASP A 150 -36.60 66.31 -56.53
C ASP A 150 -36.28 64.92 -57.11
N HIS A 151 -37.18 64.41 -57.95
CA HIS A 151 -37.07 63.09 -58.58
C HIS A 151 -35.84 62.93 -59.50
N ILE A 152 -35.40 63.98 -60.21
CA ILE A 152 -34.25 63.91 -61.12
C ILE A 152 -32.96 63.82 -60.30
N LEU A 153 -32.86 64.62 -59.23
CA LEU A 153 -31.70 64.60 -58.35
C LEU A 153 -31.54 63.25 -57.64
N PHE A 154 -32.65 62.63 -57.21
CA PHE A 154 -32.64 61.27 -56.67
C PHE A 154 -32.07 60.27 -57.67
N LEU A 155 -32.54 60.28 -58.93
CA LEU A 155 -32.08 59.34 -59.96
C LEU A 155 -30.58 59.52 -60.28
N CYS A 156 -30.10 60.75 -60.41
CA CYS A 156 -28.67 61.02 -60.60
C CYS A 156 -27.84 60.45 -59.42
N ARG A 157 -28.21 60.77 -58.18
CA ARG A 157 -27.49 60.30 -56.99
C ARG A 157 -27.53 58.78 -56.86
N TYR A 158 -28.68 58.15 -57.09
CA TYR A 158 -28.84 56.70 -57.06
C TYR A 158 -27.94 56.01 -58.10
N THR A 159 -27.87 56.54 -59.33
CA THR A 159 -27.01 55.96 -60.37
C THR A 159 -25.51 56.08 -60.04
N GLU A 160 -25.09 57.11 -59.31
CA GLU A 160 -23.71 57.27 -58.84
C GLU A 160 -23.39 56.35 -57.66
N TRP A 161 -24.27 56.23 -56.68
CA TRP A 161 -24.10 55.32 -55.54
C TRP A 161 -24.03 53.86 -55.99
N ARG A 162 -24.91 53.46 -56.91
CA ARG A 162 -24.93 52.10 -57.47
C ARG A 162 -23.64 51.74 -58.22
N LYS A 163 -22.92 52.72 -58.78
CA LYS A 163 -21.60 52.50 -59.40
C LYS A 163 -20.49 52.25 -58.37
N LYS A 164 -20.66 52.73 -57.14
CA LYS A 164 -19.70 52.57 -56.04
C LYS A 164 -19.95 51.31 -55.20
N ASP A 165 -21.13 50.70 -55.30
CA ASP A 165 -21.43 49.48 -54.57
C ASP A 165 -20.66 48.26 -55.13
N PRO A 166 -19.79 47.61 -54.32
CA PRO A 166 -18.99 46.47 -54.78
C PRO A 166 -19.80 45.20 -55.07
N MET A 167 -21.04 45.10 -54.60
CA MET A 167 -21.87 43.90 -54.78
C MET A 167 -22.49 43.84 -56.19
N TRP A 168 -22.71 45.00 -56.83
CA TRP A 168 -23.21 45.12 -58.20
C TRP A 168 -22.17 44.79 -59.28
N SER A 169 -20.86 44.97 -59.03
CA SER A 169 -19.82 44.64 -60.01
C SER A 169 -19.64 43.13 -60.22
N LEU A 170 -20.06 42.29 -59.27
CA LEU A 170 -20.01 40.83 -59.37
C LEU A 170 -21.18 40.20 -60.15
N SER A 171 -22.33 40.87 -60.25
CA SER A 171 -23.51 40.34 -60.93
C SER A 171 -23.50 40.51 -62.46
N ARG A 172 -22.56 41.30 -63.01
CA ARG A 172 -22.40 41.51 -64.46
C ARG A 172 -21.37 40.60 -65.13
N SER A 173 -20.65 39.78 -64.38
CA SER A 173 -19.63 38.86 -64.90
C SER A 173 -20.20 37.54 -65.45
N CYS A 174 -21.53 37.37 -65.45
CA CYS A 174 -22.20 36.10 -65.82
C CYS A 174 -23.22 36.25 -66.98
N CYS A 175 -23.00 37.19 -67.90
CA CYS A 175 -23.64 37.21 -69.21
C CYS A 175 -22.58 37.37 -70.29
#